data_AF-A0A2E1WNT4-F1
#
_entry.id   AF-A0A2E1WNT4-F1
#
_cell.length_a   1.000
_cell.length_b   1.000
_cell.length_c   1.000
_cell.angle_alpha   90.00
_cell.angle_beta   90.00
_cell.angle_gamma   90.00
#
_symmetry.space_group_name_H-M   'P 1'
#
loop_
_entity.id
_entity.type
_entity.pdbx_description
1 polymer ?
#
loop_
_entity_poly.entity_id
_entity_poly.type
_entity_poly.pdbx_seq_one_letter_code
_entity_poly.pdbx_strand_id
1 'polypeptide(L)'
;MRFEAKIEVSPRAGIANPEGATIERALPALGFDTARDVRVGKIIRLEIEADSADAATAIVEDMCGRFLSNPVIEDTTVEILNP
;
A
#
# COMPACT_ATOMS: atom_id res chain seq x y z
N MET A 1 18.68 -16.07 -0.91
CA MET A 1 18.97 -14.80 -0.20
C MET A 1 17.71 -14.36 0.53
N ARG A 2 17.82 -13.56 1.59
CA ARG A 2 16.67 -13.02 2.33
C ARG A 2 16.47 -11.57 1.96
N PHE A 3 15.24 -11.20 1.62
CA PHE A 3 14.84 -9.87 1.22
C PHE A 3 13.75 -9.37 2.15
N GLU A 4 13.73 -8.07 2.45
CA GLU A 4 12.56 -7.41 3.02
C GLU A 4 11.72 -6.84 1.86
N ALA A 5 10.40 -7.01 1.93
CA ALA A 5 9.47 -6.43 0.98
C ALA A 5 8.51 -5.50 1.70
N LYS A 6 8.25 -4.34 1.09
CA LYS A 6 7.24 -3.37 1.49
C LYS A 6 6.20 -3.28 0.38
N ILE A 7 4.95 -3.54 0.75
CA ILE A 7 3.80 -3.46 -0.13
C ILE A 7 2.92 -2.32 0.35
N GLU A 8 2.74 -1.30 -0.47
CA GLU A 8 1.74 -0.26 -0.26
C GLU A 8 0.46 -0.66 -0.97
N VAL A 9 -0.66 -0.67 -0.24
CA VAL A 9 -2.00 -0.98 -0.76
C VAL A 9 -2.88 0.24 -0.58
N SER A 10 -3.50 0.72 -1.65
CA SER A 10 -4.36 1.90 -1.59
C SER A 10 -5.64 1.68 -2.40
N PRO A 11 -6.81 2.21 -1.99
CA PRO A 11 -8.00 2.09 -2.83
C PRO A 11 -7.78 2.81 -4.17
N ARG A 12 -8.24 2.21 -5.26
CA ARG A 12 -8.14 2.75 -6.62
C ARG A 12 -8.79 4.13 -6.71
N ALA A 13 -8.33 4.94 -7.65
CA ALA A 13 -8.98 6.21 -7.97
C ALA A 13 -10.48 5.98 -8.29
N GLY A 14 -11.34 6.83 -7.72
CA GLY A 14 -12.80 6.69 -7.84
C GLY A 14 -13.45 5.72 -6.85
N ILE A 15 -12.68 4.89 -6.13
CA ILE A 15 -13.21 4.10 -5.01
C ILE A 15 -13.27 4.98 -3.77
N ALA A 16 -14.41 4.91 -3.07
CA ALA A 16 -14.65 5.66 -1.85
C ALA A 16 -13.62 5.27 -0.76
N ASN A 17 -13.07 6.27 -0.08
CA ASN A 17 -12.20 6.10 1.09
C ASN A 17 -12.82 6.83 2.30
N PRO A 18 -13.85 6.25 2.96
CA PRO A 18 -14.57 6.92 4.05
C PRO A 18 -13.66 7.32 5.24
N GLU A 19 -12.59 6.55 5.47
CA GLU A 19 -11.61 6.82 6.51
C GLU A 19 -10.84 8.12 6.24
N GLY A 20 -10.25 8.25 5.04
CA GLY A 20 -9.56 9.47 4.62
C GLY A 20 -10.47 10.69 4.60
N ALA A 21 -11.71 10.54 4.12
CA ALA A 21 -12.72 11.61 4.16
C ALA A 21 -13.05 12.05 5.60
N THR A 22 -13.04 11.12 6.56
CA THR A 22 -13.27 11.44 7.98
C THR A 22 -12.09 12.22 8.55
N ILE A 23 -10.86 11.82 8.24
CA ILE A 23 -9.65 12.51 8.67
C ILE A 23 -9.60 13.92 8.06
N GLU A 24 -9.81 14.07 6.75
CA GLU A 24 -9.79 15.36 6.06
C GLU A 24 -10.75 16.36 6.70
N ARG A 25 -11.97 15.92 7.04
CA ARG A 25 -12.96 16.77 7.74
C ARG A 25 -12.54 17.20 9.14
N ALA A 26 -11.69 16.44 9.81
CA ALA A 26 -11.23 16.72 11.17
C ALA A 26 -10.04 17.70 11.21
N LEU A 27 -9.21 17.71 10.17
CA LEU A 27 -7.98 18.50 10.09
C LEU A 27 -8.17 20.03 10.24
N PRO A 28 -9.21 20.67 9.69
CA PRO A 28 -9.44 22.11 9.89
C PRO A 28 -9.64 22.51 11.35
N ALA A 29 -10.33 21.68 12.15
CA ALA A 29 -10.52 21.94 13.58
C ALA A 29 -9.21 21.91 14.38
N LEU A 30 -8.16 21.33 13.80
CA LEU A 30 -6.81 21.28 14.36
C LEU A 30 -5.87 22.37 13.77
N GLY A 31 -6.40 23.23 12.89
CA GLY A 31 -5.63 24.30 12.23
C GLY A 31 -4.92 23.89 10.94
N PHE A 32 -5.24 22.73 10.37
CA PHE A 32 -4.63 22.22 9.13
C PHE A 32 -5.53 22.46 7.91
N ASP A 33 -5.83 23.72 7.59
CA ASP A 33 -6.78 24.09 6.52
C ASP A 33 -6.28 23.83 5.08
N THR A 34 -4.99 23.53 4.91
CA THR A 34 -4.38 23.30 3.60
C THR A 34 -4.37 21.84 3.18
N ALA A 35 -4.68 20.90 4.08
CA ALA A 35 -4.73 19.47 3.76
C ALA A 35 -5.95 19.13 2.92
N ARG A 36 -5.76 18.35 1.85
CA ARG A 36 -6.80 17.97 0.87
C ARG A 36 -6.46 16.60 0.29
N ASP A 37 -7.48 15.90 -0.22
CA ASP A 37 -7.35 14.57 -0.83
C ASP A 37 -6.65 13.57 0.11
N VAL A 38 -7.12 13.53 1.37
CA VAL A 38 -6.59 12.59 2.36
C VAL A 38 -7.09 11.19 2.00
N ARG A 39 -6.14 10.29 1.76
CA ARG A 39 -6.40 8.87 1.50
C ARG A 39 -5.73 8.02 2.55
N VAL A 40 -6.43 6.97 2.98
CA VAL A 40 -5.87 5.94 3.85
C VAL A 40 -5.72 4.63 3.10
N GLY A 41 -4.57 4.00 3.29
CA GLY A 41 -4.21 2.70 2.74
C GLY A 41 -3.50 1.84 3.78
N LYS A 42 -2.94 0.73 3.35
CA LYS A 42 -2.21 -0.24 4.19
C LYS A 42 -0.76 -0.31 3.75
N ILE A 43 0.13 -0.55 4.70
CA ILE A 43 1.51 -0.96 4.41
C ILE A 43 1.69 -2.36 4.99
N ILE A 44 2.10 -3.30 4.15
CA ILE A 44 2.44 -4.66 4.53
C ILE A 44 3.96 -4.79 4.41
N ARG A 45 4.62 -5.26 5.46
CA ARG A 45 6.05 -5.59 5.44
C ARG A 45 6.23 -7.06 5.73
N LEU A 46 7.08 -7.73 4.96
CA LEU A 46 7.38 -9.14 5.13
C LEU A 46 8.82 -9.44 4.73
N GLU A 47 9.37 -10.54 5.23
CA GLU A 47 10.62 -11.11 4.76
C GLU A 47 10.33 -12.27 3.81
N ILE A 48 11.14 -12.41 2.77
CA ILE A 48 11.03 -13.51 1.81
C ILE A 48 12.40 -14.05 1.42
N GLU A 49 12.48 -15.37 1.25
CA GLU A 49 13.66 -16.02 0.69
C GLU A 49 13.49 -16.21 -0.82
N ALA A 50 14.46 -15.74 -1.60
CA ALA A 50 14.47 -15.87 -3.06
C ALA A 50 15.89 -15.93 -3.62
N ASP A 51 16.03 -16.33 -4.88
CA ASP A 51 17.32 -16.47 -5.56
C ASP A 51 17.87 -15.14 -6.09
N SER A 52 17.04 -14.10 -6.19
CA SER A 52 17.41 -12.75 -6.60
C SER A 52 16.34 -11.74 -6.17
N ALA A 53 16.65 -10.45 -6.25
CA ALA A 53 15.66 -9.39 -6.01
C ALA A 53 14.49 -9.48 -7.01
N ASP A 54 14.76 -9.79 -8.28
CA ASP A 54 13.70 -9.97 -9.30
C ASP A 54 12.79 -11.16 -8.96
N ALA A 55 13.36 -12.25 -8.47
CA ALA A 55 12.58 -13.41 -8.01
C ALA A 55 11.74 -13.06 -6.77
N ALA A 56 12.30 -12.29 -5.83
CA ALA A 56 11.55 -11.79 -4.67
C ALA A 56 10.37 -10.90 -5.10
N THR A 57 10.59 -9.96 -6.02
CA THR A 57 9.54 -9.11 -6.59
C THR A 57 8.43 -9.94 -7.21
N ALA A 58 8.76 -10.89 -8.10
CA ALA A 58 7.76 -11.72 -8.77
C ALA A 58 6.90 -12.53 -7.78
N ILE A 59 7.50 -13.05 -6.71
CA ILE A 59 6.76 -13.79 -5.69
C ILE A 59 5.82 -12.86 -4.90
N VAL A 60 6.29 -11.68 -4.51
CA VAL A 60 5.48 -10.71 -3.76
C VAL A 60 4.34 -10.14 -4.62
N GLU A 61 4.57 -9.92 -5.91
CA GLU A 61 3.52 -9.54 -6.86
C GLU A 61 2.44 -10.62 -7.01
N ASP A 62 2.81 -11.91 -7.06
CA ASP A 62 1.84 -13.02 -7.05
C ASP A 62 1.02 -13.03 -5.75
N MET A 63 1.66 -12.82 -4.60
CA MET A 63 0.96 -12.70 -3.31
C MET A 63 -0.04 -11.53 -3.32
N CYS A 64 0.32 -10.38 -3.91
CA CYS A 64 -0.55 -9.22 -4.05
C CYS A 64 -1.77 -9.51 -4.92
N GLY A 65 -1.57 -10.16 -6.07
CA GLY A 65 -2.64 -10.50 -7.00
C GLY A 65 -3.63 -11.55 -6.46
N ARG A 66 -3.18 -12.40 -5.54
CA ARG A 66 -3.98 -13.51 -5.01
C ARG A 66 -4.63 -13.23 -3.66
N PHE A 67 -3.98 -12.47 -2.79
CA PHE A 67 -4.40 -12.40 -1.39
C PHE A 67 -4.17 -11.06 -0.69
N LEU A 68 -2.99 -10.43 -0.88
CA LEU A 68 -2.63 -9.26 -0.06
C LEU A 68 -3.40 -7.99 -0.43
N SER A 69 -4.06 -7.97 -1.59
CA SER A 69 -4.92 -6.88 -2.03
C SER A 69 -6.19 -7.41 -2.69
N ASN A 70 -7.22 -6.58 -2.73
CA ASN A 70 -8.36 -6.80 -3.61
C ASN A 70 -8.11 -6.11 -4.96
N PRO A 71 -7.76 -6.87 -6.03
CA PRO A 71 -7.33 -6.26 -7.29
C PRO A 71 -8.43 -5.47 -8.00
N VAL A 72 -9.71 -5.66 -7.63
CA VAL A 72 -10.83 -4.92 -8.23
C VAL A 72 -10.90 -3.49 -7.73
N ILE A 73 -10.53 -3.24 -6.47
CA ILE A 73 -10.77 -1.95 -5.80
C ILE A 73 -9.52 -1.35 -5.15
N GLU A 74 -8.41 -2.06 -5.11
CA GLU A 74 -7.13 -1.60 -4.56
C GLU A 74 -6.03 -1.65 -5.64
N ASP A 75 -5.14 -0.65 -5.59
CA ASP A 75 -3.85 -0.61 -6.27
C ASP A 75 -2.76 -1.06 -5.29
N THR A 76 -1.71 -1.69 -5.80
CA THR A 76 -0.53 -2.10 -5.01
C THR A 76 0.76 -1.56 -5.60
N THR A 77 1.73 -1.27 -4.75
CA THR A 77 3.11 -0.96 -5.13
C THR A 77 4.04 -1.80 -4.28
N VAL A 78 4.96 -2.52 -4.93
CA VAL A 78 5.92 -3.42 -4.28
C VAL A 78 7.31 -2.82 -4.34
N GLU A 79 7.99 -2.80 -3.20
CA GLU A 79 9.36 -2.34 -3.05
C GLU A 79 10.17 -3.40 -2.30
N ILE A 80 11.28 -3.86 -2.89
CA ILE A 80 12.24 -4.75 -2.22
C ILE A 80 13.30 -3.90 -1.52
N LEU A 81 13.30 -3.96 -0.20
CA LEU A 81 14.17 -3.23 0.70
C LEU A 81 15.34 -4.15 1.08
N ASN A 82 16.57 -3.76 0.71
CA ASN A 82 17.82 -4.50 0.95
C ASN A 82 17.99 -5.76 0.09
N PRO A 83 18.41 -5.59 -1.18
CA PRO A 83 18.79 -6.71 -2.04
C PRO A 83 20.12 -7.39 -1.65
#